data_AF-A0A7V9U7Q4-F1
#
_entry.id   AF-A0A7V9U7Q4-F1
#
_cell.length_a   1.000
_cell.length_b   1.000
_cell.length_c   1.000
_cell.angle_alpha   90.00
_cell.angle_beta   90.00
_cell.angle_gamma   90.00
#
_symmetry.space_group_name_H-M   'P 1'
#
loop_
_entity.id
_entity.type
_entity.pdbx_description
1 polymer ?
#
loop_
_entity_poly.entity_id
_entity_poly.type
_entity_poly.pdbx_seq_one_letter_code
_entity_poly.pdbx_strand_id
1 'polypeptide(L)' 'GSHITVSHPGAKALTLQLVDKGVIPDFRQPDGIRLGLAPLTTRYVDVFDGLSVLADILEAPMAVRPTEPA' A
#
# COMPACT_ATOMS: atom_id res chain seq x y z
N GLY A 1 10.23 13.05 7.66
CA GLY A 1 9.45 12.17 8.55
C GLY A 1 7.97 12.43 8.45
N SER A 2 7.39 12.34 7.25
CA SER A 2 5.93 12.47 7.03
C SER A 2 5.42 11.27 6.26
N HIS A 3 5.90 10.08 6.65
CA HIS A 3 5.50 8.83 6.06
C HIS A 3 5.61 7.72 7.10
N ILE A 4 4.84 6.67 6.87
CA ILE A 4 5.01 5.39 7.55
C ILE A 4 5.38 4.33 6.52
N THR A 5 6.07 3.29 6.95
CA THR A 5 6.39 2.13 6.12
C THR A 5 5.82 0.89 6.80
N VAL A 6 5.07 0.09 6.04
CA VAL A 6 4.56 -1.22 6.46
C VAL A 6 5.38 -2.29 5.74
N SER A 7 5.93 -3.25 6.47
CA SER A 7 6.66 -4.38 5.91
C SER A 7 5.74 -5.59 5.75
N HIS A 8 5.75 -6.22 4.58
CA HIS A 8 5.01 -7.44 4.30
C HIS A 8 5.70 -8.26 3.20
N PRO A 9 5.86 -9.59 3.33
CA PRO A 9 6.51 -10.42 2.32
C PRO A 9 5.91 -10.29 0.91
N GLY A 10 4.60 -10.04 0.82
CA GLY A 10 3.85 -9.79 -0.41
C GLY A 10 3.77 -8.31 -0.84
N ALA A 11 4.62 -7.42 -0.33
CA ALA A 11 4.49 -5.97 -0.49
C ALA A 11 4.42 -5.50 -1.96
N LYS A 12 5.14 -6.15 -2.88
CA LYS A 12 5.05 -5.85 -4.31
C LYS A 12 3.63 -6.06 -4.84
N ALA A 13 3.01 -7.20 -4.54
CA ALA A 13 1.66 -7.52 -4.98
C ALA A 13 0.61 -6.63 -4.30
N LEU A 14 0.77 -6.33 -3.01
CA LEU A 14 -0.11 -5.43 -2.28
C LEU A 14 -0.06 -4.00 -2.83
N THR A 15 1.14 -3.48 -3.15
CA THR A 15 1.33 -2.15 -3.73
C THR A 15 0.54 -2.02 -5.04
N LEU A 16 0.61 -3.03 -5.92
CA LEU A 16 -0.16 -3.03 -7.17
C LEU A 16 -1.67 -3.02 -6.93
N GLN A 17 -2.15 -3.83 -5.98
CA GLN A 17 -3.58 -3.86 -5.64
C GLN A 17 -4.08 -2.55 -5.01
N LEU A 18 -3.25 -1.88 -4.22
CA LEU A 18 -3.55 -0.57 -3.66
C LEU A 18 -3.70 0.48 -4.78
N VAL A 19 -2.78 0.48 -5.74
CA VAL A 19 -2.83 1.41 -6.89
C VAL A 19 -4.11 1.20 -7.70
N ASP A 20 -4.50 -0.05 -7.95
CA ASP A 20 -5.75 -0.37 -8.65
C ASP A 20 -7.00 0.15 -7.90
N LYS A 21 -6.93 0.28 -6.58
CA LYS A 21 -7.99 0.84 -5.72
C LYS A 21 -7.83 2.34 -5.45
N GLY A 22 -6.90 3.01 -6.13
CA GLY A 22 -6.69 4.46 -6.03
C GLY A 22 -5.82 4.92 -4.85
N VAL A 23 -5.23 4.00 -4.09
CA VAL A 23 -4.25 4.31 -3.04
C VAL A 23 -2.86 4.19 -3.66
N ILE A 24 -2.08 5.28 -3.65
CA ILE A 24 -0.79 5.34 -4.36
C ILE A 24 0.38 5.32 -3.35
N PRO A 25 0.83 4.14 -2.89
CA PRO A 25 2.02 4.00 -2.08
C PRO A 25 3.30 3.93 -2.93
N ASP A 26 4.44 3.98 -2.25
CA ASP A 26 5.77 3.76 -2.82
C ASP A 26 6.33 2.41 -2.34
N PHE A 27 6.60 1.49 -3.27
CA PHE A 27 7.21 0.18 -2.94
C PHE A 27 8.71 0.33 -2.70
N ARG A 28 9.19 -0.26 -1.61
CA ARG A 28 10.59 -0.21 -1.17
C ARG A 28 11.09 -1.63 -0.99
N GLN A 29 12.11 -2.01 -1.77
CA GLN A 29 12.72 -3.33 -1.63
C GLN A 29 13.30 -3.53 -0.21
N PRO A 30 13.26 -4.79 0.30
CA PRO A 30 12.71 -5.97 -0.35
C PRO A 30 11.18 -6.11 -0.19
N ASP A 31 10.59 -5.57 0.88
CA ASP A 31 9.26 -5.93 1.35
C ASP A 31 8.49 -4.76 1.99
N GLY A 32 8.86 -3.52 1.70
CA GLY A 32 8.27 -2.31 2.29
C GLY A 32 7.23 -1.63 1.39
N ILE A 33 6.14 -1.15 1.99
CA ILE A 33 5.14 -0.27 1.39
C ILE A 33 5.17 1.05 2.16
N ARG A 34 5.58 2.14 1.51
CA ARG A 34 5.69 3.47 2.13
C ARG A 34 4.50 4.34 1.76
N LEU A 35 3.82 4.85 2.80
CA LEU A 35 2.65 5.73 2.68
C LEU A 35 3.07 7.15 3.06
N GLY A 36 3.00 8.07 2.09
CA GLY A 36 3.26 9.49 2.31
C GLY A 36 2.05 10.18 2.95
N LEU A 37 2.30 10.90 4.04
CA LEU A 37 1.28 11.61 4.83
C LEU A 37 1.67 13.09 4.88
N ALA A 38 1.58 13.79 3.74
CA ALA A 38 1.91 15.20 3.65
C ALA A 38 0.89 16.05 4.44
N PRO A 39 1.31 16.80 5.48
CA PRO A 39 0.35 17.45 6.39
C PRO A 39 -0.49 18.55 5.73
N LEU A 40 0.00 19.13 4.63
CA LEU A 40 -0.69 20.17 3.89
C LEU A 40 -1.87 19.65 3.05
N THR A 41 -1.83 18.38 2.66
CA THR A 41 -2.77 17.83 1.66
C THR A 41 -3.48 16.56 2.13
N THR A 42 -2.98 15.90 3.17
CA THR A 42 -3.52 14.63 3.66
C THR A 42 -4.42 14.91 4.86
N ARG A 43 -5.72 14.62 4.73
CA ARG A 43 -6.68 14.72 5.83
C ARG A 43 -6.68 13.40 6.60
N TYR A 44 -7.15 13.44 7.84
CA TYR A 44 -7.28 12.22 8.66
C TYR A 44 -8.15 11.13 7.99
N VAL A 45 -9.20 11.53 7.27
CA VAL A 45 -10.06 10.60 6.52
C VAL A 45 -9.32 9.92 5.37
N ASP A 46 -8.42 10.61 4.67
CA ASP A 46 -7.63 10.01 3.58
C ASP A 46 -6.71 8.91 4.13
N VAL A 47 -6.19 9.09 5.35
CA VAL A 47 -5.38 8.08 6.04
C VAL A 47 -6.24 6.88 6.44
N PHE A 48 -7.41 7.13 7.02
CA PHE A 48 -8.35 6.07 7.41
C PHE A 48 -8.76 5.25 6.19
N ASP A 49 -9.28 5.91 5.15
CA ASP A 49 -9.75 5.25 3.93
C ASP A 49 -8.64 4.45 3.25
N GLY A 50 -7.43 5.02 3.14
CA GLY A 50 -6.29 4.33 2.55
C GLY A 50 -5.85 3.09 3.33
N LEU A 51 -5.87 3.14 4.66
CA LEU A 51 -5.52 2.00 5.51
C LEU A 51 -6.63 0.94 5.57
N SER A 52 -7.90 1.34 5.51
CA SER A 52 -9.03 0.42 5.38
C SER A 52 -8.94 -0.40 4.10
N VAL A 53 -8.59 0.24 2.97
CA VAL A 53 -8.37 -0.48 1.71
C VAL A 53 -7.23 -1.50 1.82
N LEU A 54 -6.15 -1.18 2.53
CA LEU A 54 -5.07 -2.13 2.79
C LEU A 54 -5.56 -3.31 3.64
N ALA A 55 -6.34 -3.05 4.69
CA ALA A 55 -6.93 -4.11 5.53
C ALA A 55 -7.84 -5.04 4.71
N ASP A 56 -8.72 -4.47 3.88
CA ASP A 56 -9.61 -5.24 3.01
C ASP A 56 -8.85 -6.17 2.05
N ILE A 57 -7.72 -5.69 1.48
CA ILE A 57 -6.87 -6.51 0.61
C ILE A 57 -6.21 -7.66 1.39
N LEU A 58 -5.81 -7.42 2.64
CA LEU A 58 -5.17 -8.44 3.48
C LEU A 58 -6.16 -9.51 3.96
N GLU A 59 -7.41 -9.14 4.18
CA GLU A 59 -8.49 -10.07 4.56
C GLU A 59 -9.03 -10.85 3.37
N ALA A 60 -8.97 -10.27 2.16
CA ALA A 60 -9.30 -10.98 0.93
C ALA A 60 -8.26 -12.08 0.64
N PRO A 61 -8.67 -13.24 0.09
CA PRO A 61 -7.72 -14.24 -0.38
C PRO A 61 -6.82 -13.61 -1.46
N MET A 62 -5.53 -13.48 -1.16
CA MET A 62 -4.55 -12.81 -2.02
C MET A 62 -4.51 -13.47 -3.40
N ALA A 63 -5.11 -12.83 -4.40
CA ALA A 63 -4.96 -13.22 -5.79
C ALA A 63 -3.51 -12.93 -6.21
N VAL A 64 -2.69 -13.98 -6.28
CA VAL A 64 -1.30 -13.87 -6.76
C VAL A 64 -1.35 -13.44 -8.22
N ARG A 65 -1.01 -12.18 -8.48
CA ARG A 65 -0.78 -11.70 -9.85
C ARG A 65 0.61 -12.20 -10.27
N PRO A 66 0.79 -12.75 -11.49
CA PRO A 66 2.11 -13.16 -11.96
C PRO A 66 3.04 -11.95 -11.89
N THR A 67 4.09 -12.04 -11.09
CA THR A 67 5.15 -11.04 -11.10
C THR A 67 5.91 -11.19 -12.42
N GLU A 68 5.91 -10.16 -13.26
CA GLU A 68 6.81 -10.11 -14.42
C GLU A 68 8.25 -10.41 -13.98
N PRO A 69 9.01 -11.22 -14.75
CA PRO A 69 10.40 -11.50 -14.45
C PRO A 69 11.19 -10.19 -14.53
N ALA A 70 12.14 -10.05 -13.59
CA ALA A 70 13.06 -8.94 -13.48
C ALA A 70 13.97 -8.81 -14.71
#